data_AF-A0AA35TVP4-F1
#
_entry.id   AF-A0AA35TVP4-F1
#
_cell.length_a   1.000
_cell.length_b   1.000
_cell.length_c   1.000
_cell.angle_alpha   90.00
_cell.angle_beta   90.00
_cell.angle_gamma   90.00
#
_symmetry.space_group_name_H-M   'P 1'
#
loop_
_entity.id
_entity.type
_entity.pdbx_description
1 polymer ?
#
loop_
_entity_poly.entity_id
_entity_poly.type
_entity_poly.pdbx_seq_one_letter_code
_entity_poly.pdbx_strand_id
1 'polypeptide(L)'
;MASGTVREFDPETFALDKYIEKLSTSDPRTGIGPLRKMTVEPFDPRALLETFERSIQVLGELAERNQRRVEKLEHVCAKQEHEHNGRIAELEGTYREAFEEFQTLEDRITYVATKVVHLGDQLEGSNNRRMRAMEAIDLMKYLDEFKTKPRPNLIVFTDPGRKLEAAALINKLQSLTAELPNNDMYAKVRRHIFTKYAETEQLLVNEFIESLRSLDSRRMKEYAVALQPFGKGSGQVVTEYIHHNIPIQKFTSVDEMVVKVEKLCKKVYVQVVDIFDNAEVVMSKFIQSLLERVLQKFVDEDLGPLMASVNERERYLKRLYDLYVK
;
A
#
# COMPACT_ATOMS: atom_id res chain seq x y z
N MET A 1 -42.88 -54.68 42.34
CA MET A 1 -41.78 -54.05 41.59
C MET A 1 -41.75 -52.56 41.93
N ALA A 2 -40.67 -52.11 42.56
CA ALA A 2 -40.16 -50.74 42.69
C ALA A 2 -39.01 -50.83 43.72
N SER A 3 -37.89 -51.48 43.37
CA SER A 3 -36.69 -50.81 42.86
C SER A 3 -36.38 -49.48 43.58
N GLY A 4 -36.29 -49.53 44.92
CA GLY A 4 -35.62 -48.51 45.73
C GLY A 4 -34.11 -48.59 45.53
N THR A 5 -33.64 -48.30 44.32
CA THR A 5 -32.21 -48.15 44.03
C THR A 5 -31.72 -46.84 44.65
N VAL A 6 -31.04 -46.95 45.78
CA VAL A 6 -29.66 -46.48 46.10
C VAL A 6 -29.00 -45.50 45.11
N ARG A 7 -29.69 -44.48 44.57
CA ARG A 7 -29.12 -43.62 43.52
C ARG A 7 -28.82 -42.18 43.88
N GLU A 8 -29.34 -41.63 44.96
CA GLU A 8 -29.05 -40.23 45.30
C GLU A 8 -28.85 -40.10 46.81
N PHE A 9 -27.65 -40.45 47.27
CA PHE A 9 -27.16 -39.90 48.53
C PHE A 9 -26.55 -38.54 48.18
N ASP A 10 -27.38 -37.52 48.23
CA ASP A 10 -26.98 -36.13 48.01
C ASP A 10 -26.69 -35.48 49.37
N PRO A 11 -25.42 -35.23 49.73
CA PRO A 11 -25.06 -34.81 51.09
C PRO A 11 -25.64 -33.45 51.49
N GLU A 12 -26.01 -32.60 50.53
CA GLU A 12 -26.64 -31.29 50.80
C GLU A 12 -28.13 -31.39 51.22
N THR A 13 -28.78 -32.53 50.99
CA THR A 13 -30.22 -32.74 51.29
C THR A 13 -30.50 -33.81 52.34
N PHE A 14 -29.47 -34.41 52.94
CA PHE A 14 -29.63 -35.42 53.98
C PHE A 14 -30.01 -34.80 55.34
N ALA A 15 -31.27 -34.97 55.75
CA ALA A 15 -31.74 -34.64 57.08
C ALA A 15 -32.00 -35.93 57.88
N LEU A 16 -31.23 -36.12 58.97
CA LEU A 16 -31.28 -37.32 59.81
C LEU A 16 -32.70 -37.62 60.29
N ASP A 17 -33.41 -36.59 60.77
CA ASP A 17 -34.76 -36.72 61.31
C ASP A 17 -35.77 -37.21 60.25
N LYS A 18 -35.70 -36.65 59.03
CA LYS A 18 -36.56 -37.05 57.90
C LYS A 18 -36.22 -38.45 57.40
N TYR A 19 -34.96 -38.86 57.50
CA TYR A 19 -34.50 -40.19 57.12
C TYR A 19 -35.02 -41.26 58.11
N ILE A 20 -34.92 -40.99 59.40
CA ILE A 20 -35.46 -41.86 60.47
C ILE A 20 -36.99 -41.97 60.36
N GLU A 21 -37.68 -40.86 60.08
CA GLU A 21 -39.13 -40.84 59.86
C GLU A 21 -39.54 -41.68 58.63
N LYS A 22 -38.82 -41.56 57.51
CA LYS A 22 -39.05 -42.40 56.32
C LYS A 22 -38.76 -43.88 56.59
N LEU A 23 -37.68 -44.20 57.30
CA LEU A 23 -37.33 -45.58 57.64
C LEU A 23 -38.38 -46.24 58.53
N SER A 24 -38.77 -45.56 59.61
CA SER A 24 -39.76 -46.07 60.56
C SER A 24 -41.13 -46.31 59.91
N THR A 25 -41.47 -45.57 58.86
CA THR A 25 -42.73 -45.70 58.10
C THR A 25 -42.63 -46.57 56.84
N SER A 26 -41.44 -47.07 56.50
CA SER A 26 -41.17 -47.81 55.24
C SER A 26 -41.47 -49.31 55.28
N ASP A 27 -41.29 -49.97 56.43
CA ASP A 27 -41.66 -51.38 56.60
C ASP A 27 -43.05 -51.49 57.24
N PRO A 28 -44.06 -52.03 56.53
CA PRO A 28 -45.42 -52.17 57.05
C PRO A 28 -45.49 -52.91 58.38
N ARG A 29 -44.52 -53.80 58.66
CA ARG A 29 -44.44 -54.61 59.88
C ARG A 29 -44.13 -53.80 61.13
N THR A 30 -43.61 -52.58 61.01
CA THR A 30 -43.33 -51.72 62.18
C THR A 30 -44.61 -51.17 62.79
N GLY A 31 -45.71 -51.12 62.03
CA GLY A 31 -46.97 -50.54 62.48
C GLY A 31 -46.93 -49.01 62.68
N ILE A 32 -45.93 -48.31 62.15
CA ILE A 32 -45.77 -46.85 62.22
C ILE A 32 -46.04 -46.24 60.83
N GLY A 33 -46.79 -45.13 60.77
CA GLY A 33 -47.07 -44.39 59.53
C GLY A 33 -48.44 -44.66 58.89
N PRO A 34 -48.74 -44.06 57.72
CA PRO A 34 -50.07 -44.10 57.10
C PRO A 34 -50.49 -45.50 56.61
N LEU A 35 -49.56 -46.44 56.44
CA LEU A 35 -49.81 -47.85 56.10
C LEU A 35 -50.49 -48.64 57.23
N ARG A 36 -50.43 -48.13 58.47
CA ARG A 36 -51.17 -48.64 59.64
C ARG A 36 -52.70 -48.62 59.43
N LYS A 37 -53.19 -47.87 58.44
CA LYS A 37 -54.62 -47.82 58.09
C LYS A 37 -55.11 -49.05 57.31
N MET A 38 -54.24 -49.91 56.76
CA MET A 38 -54.67 -51.07 55.96
C MET A 38 -54.55 -52.43 56.69
N THR A 39 -53.74 -52.56 57.74
CA THR A 39 -53.65 -53.79 58.54
C THR A 39 -53.62 -53.46 60.03
N VAL A 40 -54.48 -54.12 60.81
CA VAL A 40 -54.56 -54.00 62.28
C VAL A 40 -53.43 -54.83 62.91
N GLU A 41 -52.18 -54.59 62.51
CA GLU A 41 -51.03 -55.21 63.16
C GLU A 41 -50.58 -54.31 64.33
N PRO A 42 -50.42 -54.86 65.55
CA PRO A 42 -49.89 -54.12 66.69
C PRO A 42 -48.45 -53.67 66.39
N PHE A 43 -48.03 -52.54 66.97
CA PHE A 43 -46.65 -52.06 66.88
C PHE A 43 -45.67 -53.18 67.24
N ASP A 44 -44.77 -53.54 66.31
CA ASP A 44 -43.73 -54.55 66.54
C ASP A 44 -42.35 -53.87 66.71
N PRO A 45 -41.85 -53.76 67.95
CA PRO A 45 -40.53 -53.21 68.22
C PRO A 45 -39.40 -53.98 67.53
N ARG A 46 -39.58 -55.29 67.26
CA ARG A 46 -38.55 -56.14 66.66
C ARG A 46 -38.40 -55.88 65.17
N ALA A 47 -39.52 -55.72 64.46
CA ALA A 47 -39.51 -55.35 63.04
C ALA A 47 -38.87 -53.95 62.81
N LEU A 48 -39.12 -53.00 63.72
CA LEU A 48 -38.49 -51.68 63.67
C LEU A 48 -36.98 -51.75 63.91
N LEU A 49 -36.56 -52.52 64.93
CA LEU A 49 -35.15 -52.74 65.22
C LEU A 49 -34.44 -53.39 64.02
N GLU A 50 -35.02 -54.43 63.43
CA GLU A 50 -34.45 -55.11 62.26
C GLU A 50 -34.33 -54.17 61.04
N THR A 51 -35.31 -53.27 60.85
CA THR A 51 -35.26 -52.25 59.79
C THR A 51 -34.13 -51.23 60.02
N PHE A 52 -33.92 -50.80 61.27
CA PHE A 52 -32.79 -49.94 61.61
C PHE A 52 -31.45 -50.67 61.48
N GLU A 53 -31.34 -51.91 61.94
CA GLU A 53 -30.12 -52.72 61.81
C GLU A 53 -29.74 -52.92 60.33
N ARG A 54 -30.71 -53.28 59.47
CA ARG A 54 -30.48 -53.37 58.02
C ARG A 54 -30.08 -52.03 57.42
N SER A 55 -30.73 -50.93 57.80
CA SER A 55 -30.37 -49.61 57.28
C SER A 55 -28.97 -49.15 57.74
N ILE A 56 -28.58 -49.45 58.98
CA ILE A 56 -27.24 -49.15 59.49
C ILE A 56 -26.20 -49.93 58.68
N GLN A 57 -26.47 -51.20 58.38
CA GLN A 57 -25.61 -52.01 57.52
C GLN A 57 -25.47 -51.40 56.11
N VAL A 58 -26.58 -51.04 55.46
CA VAL A 58 -26.56 -50.41 54.13
C VAL A 58 -25.82 -49.07 54.12
N LEU A 59 -26.00 -48.24 55.16
CA LEU A 59 -25.27 -46.98 55.31
C LEU A 59 -23.78 -47.23 55.53
N GLY A 60 -23.40 -48.27 56.28
CA GLY A 60 -22.01 -48.69 56.45
C GLY A 60 -21.36 -49.11 55.13
N GLU A 61 -22.05 -49.93 54.33
CA GLU A 61 -21.59 -50.32 52.99
C GLU A 61 -21.46 -49.13 52.04
N LEU A 62 -22.40 -48.18 52.11
CA LEU A 62 -22.35 -46.95 51.31
C LEU A 62 -21.20 -46.04 51.75
N ALA A 63 -20.95 -45.90 53.06
CA ALA A 63 -19.84 -45.15 53.60
C ALA A 63 -18.50 -45.75 53.16
N GLU A 64 -18.33 -47.08 53.25
CA GLU A 64 -17.16 -47.76 52.72
C GLU A 64 -16.98 -47.53 51.21
N ARG A 65 -18.06 -47.64 50.44
CA ARG A 65 -18.03 -47.43 48.99
C ARG A 65 -17.63 -45.99 48.64
N ASN A 66 -18.16 -45.01 49.37
CA ASN A 66 -17.83 -43.60 49.19
C ASN A 66 -16.38 -43.33 49.60
N GLN A 67 -15.92 -43.88 50.73
CA GLN A 67 -14.53 -43.76 51.18
C GLN A 67 -13.56 -44.30 50.14
N ARG A 68 -13.80 -45.52 49.61
CA ARG A 68 -12.97 -46.08 48.53
C ARG A 68 -12.99 -45.23 47.25
N ARG A 69 -14.11 -44.58 46.96
CA ARG A 69 -14.23 -43.67 45.80
C ARG A 69 -13.45 -42.37 46.03
N VAL A 70 -13.49 -41.82 47.24
CA VAL A 70 -12.69 -40.64 47.63
C VAL A 70 -11.21 -40.96 47.51
N GLU A 71 -10.73 -42.04 48.13
CA GLU A 71 -9.32 -42.46 48.08
C GLU A 71 -8.83 -42.67 46.64
N LYS A 72 -9.68 -43.28 45.78
CA LYS A 72 -9.35 -43.45 44.36
C LYS A 72 -9.26 -42.12 43.63
N LEU A 73 -10.18 -41.18 43.90
CA LEU A 73 -10.17 -39.85 43.28
C LEU A 73 -8.96 -39.02 43.75
N GLU A 74 -8.64 -39.06 45.03
CA GLU A 74 -7.46 -38.41 45.61
C GLU A 74 -6.17 -38.95 44.99
N HIS A 75 -6.04 -40.27 44.87
CA HIS A 75 -4.87 -40.89 44.23
C HIS A 75 -4.76 -40.50 42.75
N VAL A 76 -5.87 -40.47 42.01
CA VAL A 76 -5.87 -40.03 40.60
C VAL A 76 -5.49 -38.55 40.50
N CYS A 77 -6.03 -37.70 41.37
CA CYS A 77 -5.73 -36.27 41.39
C CYS A 77 -4.25 -36.01 41.68
N ALA A 78 -3.71 -36.65 42.72
CA ALA A 78 -2.30 -36.53 43.08
C ALA A 78 -1.36 -37.00 41.96
N LYS A 79 -1.70 -38.13 41.30
CA LYS A 79 -0.94 -38.61 40.14
C LYS A 79 -1.00 -37.64 38.97
N GLN A 80 -2.18 -37.12 38.65
CA GLN A 80 -2.39 -36.18 37.55
C GLN A 80 -1.63 -34.86 37.80
N GLU A 81 -1.66 -34.36 39.05
CA GLU A 81 -0.94 -33.16 39.47
C GLU A 81 0.58 -33.35 39.33
N HIS A 82 1.10 -34.50 39.79
CA HIS A 82 2.52 -34.81 39.64
C HIS A 82 2.95 -34.91 38.19
N GLU A 83 2.18 -35.60 37.34
CA GLU A 83 2.47 -35.67 35.90
C GLU A 83 2.37 -34.31 35.22
N HIS A 84 1.39 -33.48 35.61
CA HIS A 84 1.22 -32.14 35.05
C HIS A 84 2.38 -31.21 35.42
N ASN A 85 2.78 -31.21 36.69
CA ASN A 85 3.92 -30.42 37.17
C ASN A 85 5.23 -30.87 36.50
N GLY A 86 5.41 -32.18 36.28
CA GLY A 86 6.54 -32.72 35.52
C GLY A 86 6.57 -32.19 34.08
N ARG A 87 5.42 -32.23 33.38
CA ARG A 87 5.32 -31.69 32.01
C ARG A 87 5.56 -30.19 31.96
N ILE A 88 5.06 -29.42 32.92
CA ILE A 88 5.32 -27.97 32.99
C ILE A 88 6.81 -27.71 33.13
N ALA A 89 7.50 -28.40 34.04
CA ALA A 89 8.93 -28.21 34.26
C ALA A 89 9.77 -28.54 33.00
N GLU A 90 9.40 -29.61 32.28
CA GLU A 90 10.02 -29.96 31.00
C GLU A 90 9.76 -28.89 29.93
N LEU A 91 8.52 -28.41 29.83
CA LEU A 91 8.15 -27.35 28.89
C LEU A 91 8.88 -26.04 29.18
N GLU A 92 9.00 -25.66 30.45
CA GLU A 92 9.74 -24.46 30.86
C GLU A 92 11.23 -24.58 30.53
N GLY A 93 11.82 -25.77 30.68
CA GLY A 93 13.20 -26.03 30.28
C GLY A 93 13.41 -25.84 28.78
N THR A 94 12.59 -26.52 27.96
CA THR A 94 12.67 -26.41 26.50
C THR A 94 12.39 -24.99 26.00
N TYR A 95 11.45 -24.27 26.62
CA TYR A 95 11.16 -22.88 26.27
C TYR A 95 12.35 -21.96 26.57
N ARG A 96 13.04 -22.17 27.70
CA ARG A 96 14.22 -21.40 28.07
C ARG A 96 15.37 -21.62 27.09
N GLU A 97 15.63 -22.88 26.73
CA GLU A 97 16.66 -23.23 25.73
C GLU A 97 16.35 -22.60 24.36
N ALA A 98 15.11 -22.73 23.89
CA ALA A 98 14.69 -22.10 22.63
C ALA A 98 14.82 -20.57 22.69
N PHE A 99 14.48 -19.95 23.82
CA PHE A 99 14.61 -18.51 24.01
C PHE A 99 16.07 -18.04 23.94
N GLU A 100 17.00 -18.78 24.56
CA GLU A 100 18.44 -18.49 24.49
C GLU A 100 18.99 -18.63 23.06
N GLU A 101 18.53 -19.65 22.32
CA GLU A 101 18.87 -19.81 20.89
C GLU A 101 18.33 -18.65 20.05
N PHE A 102 17.09 -18.20 20.30
CA PHE A 102 16.51 -17.05 19.62
C PHE A 102 17.27 -15.76 19.91
N GLN A 103 17.66 -15.53 21.17
CA GLN A 103 18.45 -14.35 21.55
C GLN A 103 19.81 -14.36 20.83
N THR A 104 20.47 -15.52 20.78
CA THR A 104 21.75 -15.68 20.06
C THR A 104 21.60 -15.45 18.56
N LEU A 105 20.49 -15.90 17.98
CA LEU A 105 20.18 -15.67 16.58
C LEU A 105 19.92 -14.18 16.30
N GLU A 106 19.16 -13.50 17.17
CA GLU A 106 18.88 -12.07 17.06
C GLU A 106 20.17 -11.24 17.13
N ASP A 107 21.08 -11.55 18.06
CA ASP A 107 22.37 -10.89 18.18
C ASP A 107 23.21 -11.07 16.89
N ARG A 108 23.20 -12.29 16.33
CA ARG A 108 23.89 -12.59 15.06
C ARG A 108 23.27 -11.83 13.88
N ILE A 109 21.95 -11.79 13.79
CA ILE A 109 21.25 -11.04 12.73
C ILE A 109 21.58 -9.55 12.86
N THR A 110 21.53 -9.00 14.06
CA THR A 110 21.84 -7.59 14.34
C THR A 110 23.30 -7.25 13.99
N TYR A 111 24.22 -8.15 14.34
CA TYR A 111 25.64 -8.02 13.98
C TYR A 111 25.82 -8.00 12.46
N VAL A 112 25.24 -8.97 11.75
CA VAL A 112 25.34 -9.07 10.29
C VAL A 112 24.70 -7.85 9.63
N ALA A 113 23.51 -7.44 10.06
CA ALA A 113 22.83 -6.26 9.54
C ALA A 113 23.70 -5.00 9.67
N THR A 114 24.30 -4.78 10.83
CA THR A 114 25.21 -3.65 11.06
C THR A 114 26.44 -3.71 10.16
N LYS A 115 27.03 -4.90 9.98
CA LYS A 115 28.18 -5.08 9.08
C LYS A 115 27.83 -4.88 7.61
N VAL A 116 26.66 -5.34 7.18
CA VAL A 116 26.16 -5.18 5.82
C VAL A 116 25.92 -3.70 5.49
N VAL A 117 25.30 -2.96 6.40
CA VAL A 117 25.12 -1.49 6.24
C VAL A 117 26.48 -0.82 6.09
N HIS A 118 27.41 -1.08 7.01
CA HIS A 118 28.71 -0.41 6.96
C HIS A 118 29.52 -0.77 5.70
N LEU A 119 29.47 -2.04 5.27
CA LEU A 119 30.12 -2.45 4.02
C LEU A 119 29.44 -1.82 2.80
N GLY A 120 28.11 -1.72 2.83
CA GLY A 120 27.31 -1.00 1.83
C GLY A 120 27.77 0.44 1.68
N ASP A 121 27.87 1.17 2.79
CA ASP A 121 28.32 2.57 2.82
C ASP A 121 29.75 2.72 2.29
N GLN A 122 30.66 1.81 2.66
CA GLN A 122 32.05 1.84 2.18
C GLN A 122 32.14 1.55 0.68
N LEU A 123 31.39 0.57 0.19
CA LEU A 123 31.36 0.21 -1.22
C LEU A 123 30.71 1.32 -2.05
N GLU A 124 29.60 1.89 -1.59
CA GLU A 124 28.95 3.02 -2.23
C GLU A 124 29.87 4.24 -2.24
N GLY A 125 30.51 4.58 -1.11
CA GLY A 125 31.45 5.70 -1.03
C GLY A 125 32.69 5.52 -1.93
N SER A 126 33.22 4.30 -2.06
CA SER A 126 34.31 3.98 -2.98
C SER A 126 33.84 4.03 -4.43
N ASN A 127 32.71 3.38 -4.74
CA ASN A 127 32.15 3.30 -6.08
C ASN A 127 31.73 4.68 -6.61
N ASN A 128 31.11 5.53 -5.79
CA ASN A 128 30.73 6.89 -6.15
C ASN A 128 31.96 7.77 -6.44
N ARG A 129 33.07 7.59 -5.72
CA ARG A 129 34.33 8.28 -6.04
C ARG A 129 34.92 7.79 -7.35
N ARG A 130 34.96 6.47 -7.56
CA ARG A 130 35.45 5.86 -8.80
C ARG A 130 34.63 6.28 -10.02
N MET A 131 33.30 6.23 -9.92
CA MET A 131 32.37 6.64 -10.98
C MET A 131 32.54 8.11 -11.33
N ARG A 132 32.61 9.00 -10.33
CA ARG A 132 32.89 10.43 -10.55
C ARG A 132 34.24 10.66 -11.22
N ALA A 133 35.29 9.94 -10.83
CA ALA A 133 36.61 10.06 -11.45
C ALA A 133 36.59 9.58 -12.91
N MET A 134 35.93 8.46 -13.20
CA MET A 134 35.76 7.94 -14.56
C MET A 134 34.99 8.94 -15.44
N GLU A 135 33.88 9.49 -14.93
CA GLU A 135 33.10 10.50 -15.64
C GLU A 135 33.92 11.77 -15.92
N ALA A 136 34.71 12.24 -14.94
CA ALA A 136 35.59 13.39 -15.13
C ALA A 136 36.66 13.13 -16.19
N ILE A 137 37.27 11.94 -16.20
CA ILE A 137 38.23 11.54 -17.24
C ILE A 137 37.58 11.55 -18.62
N ASP A 138 36.37 11.03 -18.74
CA ASP A 138 35.67 11.00 -20.02
C ASP A 138 35.28 12.41 -20.50
N LEU A 139 34.78 13.26 -19.61
CA LEU A 139 34.53 14.68 -19.91
C LEU A 139 35.80 15.41 -20.37
N MET A 140 36.94 15.16 -19.71
CA MET A 140 38.23 15.73 -20.12
C MET A 140 38.66 15.26 -21.51
N LYS A 141 38.50 13.97 -21.82
CA LYS A 141 38.78 13.43 -23.17
C LYS A 141 37.91 14.11 -24.22
N TYR A 142 36.60 14.20 -23.97
CA TYR A 142 35.68 14.85 -24.90
C TYR A 142 36.04 16.33 -25.11
N LEU A 143 36.39 17.05 -24.04
CA LEU A 143 36.81 18.44 -24.11
C LEU A 143 38.08 18.62 -24.97
N ASP A 144 39.07 17.72 -24.81
CA ASP A 144 40.29 17.74 -25.62
C ASP A 144 40.02 17.42 -27.10
N GLU A 145 39.09 16.51 -27.37
CA GLU A 145 38.64 16.25 -28.75
C GLU A 145 37.95 17.47 -29.38
N PHE A 146 37.08 18.17 -28.65
CA PHE A 146 36.45 19.42 -29.13
C PHE A 146 37.43 20.58 -29.29
N LYS A 147 38.60 20.52 -28.63
CA LYS A 147 39.69 21.48 -28.79
C LYS A 147 40.45 21.27 -30.09
N THR A 148 40.67 20.02 -30.46
CA THR A 148 41.43 19.67 -31.67
C THR A 148 40.56 19.65 -32.92
N LYS A 149 39.27 19.28 -32.80
CA LYS A 149 38.35 19.12 -33.93
C LYS A 149 37.03 19.87 -33.71
N PRO A 150 36.51 20.59 -34.72
CA PRO A 150 35.23 21.27 -34.63
C PRO A 150 34.04 20.30 -34.54
N ARG A 151 34.19 19.09 -35.10
CA ARG A 151 33.21 18.01 -35.08
C ARG A 151 33.94 16.71 -34.75
N PRO A 152 34.04 16.34 -33.47
CA PRO A 152 34.66 15.08 -33.09
C PRO A 152 33.71 13.90 -33.43
N ASN A 153 34.27 12.84 -34.04
CA ASN A 153 33.54 11.62 -34.40
C ASN A 153 33.39 10.72 -33.17
N LEU A 154 32.66 11.21 -32.18
CA LEU A 154 32.37 10.47 -30.97
C LEU A 154 31.17 9.54 -31.22
N ILE A 155 31.32 8.28 -30.86
CA ILE A 155 30.28 7.24 -31.02
C ILE A 155 28.98 7.70 -30.34
N VAL A 156 29.08 8.33 -29.16
CA VAL A 156 27.93 8.87 -28.41
C VAL A 156 27.11 9.85 -29.25
N PHE A 157 27.75 10.67 -30.08
CA PHE A 157 27.09 11.67 -30.92
C PHE A 157 26.74 11.16 -32.34
N THR A 158 27.12 9.94 -32.68
CA THR A 158 26.94 9.35 -34.02
C THR A 158 25.89 8.23 -34.01
N ASP A 159 25.72 7.54 -32.88
CA ASP A 159 24.79 6.43 -32.73
C ASP A 159 23.34 6.91 -32.52
N PRO A 160 22.40 6.56 -33.41
CA PRO A 160 20.98 6.89 -33.24
C PRO A 160 20.35 6.33 -31.96
N GLY A 161 20.89 5.24 -31.39
CA GLY A 161 20.40 4.65 -30.15
C GLY A 161 20.80 5.41 -28.89
N ARG A 162 21.78 6.32 -28.97
CA ARG A 162 22.39 6.98 -27.81
C ARG A 162 22.06 8.47 -27.71
N LYS A 163 21.00 8.92 -28.39
CA LYS A 163 20.57 10.34 -28.43
C LYS A 163 20.34 10.94 -27.04
N LEU A 164 19.76 10.18 -26.11
CA LEU A 164 19.52 10.63 -24.73
C LEU A 164 20.83 10.76 -23.93
N GLU A 165 21.75 9.81 -24.10
CA GLU A 165 23.08 9.88 -23.49
C GLU A 165 23.89 11.06 -24.05
N ALA A 166 23.80 11.28 -25.36
CA ALA A 166 24.41 12.42 -26.03
C ALA A 166 23.90 13.75 -25.47
N ALA A 167 22.59 13.86 -25.23
CA ALA A 167 21.95 15.03 -24.62
C ALA A 167 22.52 15.34 -23.23
N ALA A 168 22.59 14.32 -22.37
CA ALA A 168 23.14 14.46 -21.02
C ALA A 168 24.63 14.86 -21.06
N LEU A 169 25.41 14.22 -21.94
CA LEU A 169 26.83 14.51 -22.09
C LEU A 169 27.09 15.93 -22.59
N ILE A 170 26.39 16.38 -23.64
CA ILE A 170 26.61 17.72 -24.21
C ILE A 170 26.17 18.81 -23.26
N ASN A 171 25.13 18.58 -22.46
CA ASN A 171 24.71 19.52 -21.42
C ASN A 171 25.74 19.65 -20.29
N LYS A 172 26.34 18.53 -19.86
CA LYS A 172 27.45 18.53 -18.89
C LYS A 172 28.67 19.26 -19.44
N LEU A 173 29.03 19.01 -20.70
CA LEU A 173 30.13 19.71 -21.37
C LEU A 173 29.86 21.21 -21.51
N GLN A 174 28.64 21.61 -21.88
CA GLN A 174 28.26 23.01 -21.98
C GLN A 174 28.39 23.72 -20.61
N SER A 175 27.92 23.09 -19.54
CA SER A 175 28.05 23.60 -18.16
C SER A 175 29.52 23.74 -17.76
N LEU A 176 30.33 22.69 -17.99
CA LEU A 176 31.77 22.71 -17.71
C LEU A 176 32.48 23.85 -18.46
N THR A 177 32.16 24.07 -19.74
CA THR A 177 32.80 25.13 -20.51
C THR A 177 32.44 26.55 -20.08
N ALA A 178 31.28 26.72 -19.43
CA ALA A 178 30.87 28.00 -18.84
C ALA A 178 31.70 28.35 -17.61
N GLU A 179 32.23 27.35 -16.90
CA GLU A 179 33.11 27.52 -15.73
C GLU A 179 34.58 27.77 -16.11
N LEU A 180 34.98 27.48 -17.35
CA LEU A 180 36.35 27.66 -17.81
C LEU A 180 36.72 29.14 -18.03
N PRO A 181 37.98 29.56 -17.79
CA PRO A 181 38.43 30.94 -17.98
C PRO A 181 38.14 31.50 -19.36
N ASN A 182 37.79 32.78 -19.43
CA ASN A 182 37.50 33.52 -20.66
C ASN A 182 38.79 33.90 -21.42
N ASN A 183 39.51 32.89 -21.92
CA ASN A 183 40.69 33.06 -22.75
C ASN A 183 40.45 32.52 -24.17
N ASP A 184 41.18 33.04 -25.16
CA ASP A 184 41.04 32.71 -26.59
C ASP A 184 41.22 31.21 -26.89
N MET A 185 42.05 30.54 -26.08
CA MET A 185 42.26 29.09 -26.18
C MET A 185 40.98 28.28 -25.96
N TYR A 186 40.12 28.70 -25.03
CA TYR A 186 38.85 28.03 -24.72
C TYR A 186 37.66 28.61 -25.48
N ALA A 187 37.82 29.79 -26.10
CA ALA A 187 36.79 30.40 -26.95
C ALA A 187 36.41 29.50 -28.14
N LYS A 188 37.40 28.86 -28.78
CA LYS A 188 37.17 27.91 -29.88
C LYS A 188 36.39 26.68 -29.43
N VAL A 189 36.81 26.08 -28.32
CA VAL A 189 36.17 24.90 -27.70
C VAL A 189 34.72 25.19 -27.32
N ARG A 190 34.48 26.33 -26.65
CA ARG A 190 33.12 26.80 -26.32
C ARG A 190 32.24 26.93 -27.54
N ARG A 191 32.76 27.49 -28.64
CA ARG A 191 31.99 27.63 -29.88
C ARG A 191 31.63 26.28 -30.50
N HIS A 192 32.57 25.32 -30.51
CA HIS A 192 32.30 23.97 -31.03
C HIS A 192 31.26 23.24 -30.18
N ILE A 193 31.40 23.27 -28.85
CA ILE A 193 30.46 22.63 -27.92
C ILE A 193 29.08 23.29 -28.01
N PHE A 194 29.01 24.62 -28.07
CA PHE A 194 27.75 25.34 -28.26
C PHE A 194 27.05 24.97 -29.59
N THR A 195 27.81 24.84 -30.67
CA THR A 195 27.27 24.42 -31.97
C THR A 195 26.70 23.01 -31.86
N LYS A 196 27.44 22.08 -31.24
CA LYS A 196 26.98 20.70 -31.06
C LYS A 196 25.79 20.60 -30.09
N TYR A 197 25.74 21.44 -29.07
CA TYR A 197 24.62 21.57 -28.15
C TYR A 197 23.35 21.97 -28.90
N ALA A 198 23.42 23.00 -29.76
CA ALA A 198 22.29 23.43 -30.59
C ALA A 198 21.87 22.35 -31.62
N GLU A 199 22.83 21.66 -32.25
CA GLU A 199 22.54 20.53 -33.15
C GLU A 199 21.80 19.40 -32.42
N THR A 200 22.25 19.07 -31.19
CA THR A 200 21.64 18.01 -30.36
C THR A 200 20.25 18.42 -29.86
N GLU A 201 20.08 19.67 -29.45
CA GLU A 201 18.78 20.24 -29.08
C GLU A 201 17.75 20.10 -30.20
N GLN A 202 18.10 20.52 -31.42
CA GLN A 202 17.22 20.42 -32.59
C GLN A 202 16.91 18.96 -32.94
N LEU A 203 17.88 18.06 -32.82
CA LEU A 203 17.66 16.64 -33.05
C LEU A 203 16.64 16.06 -32.07
N LEU A 204 16.76 16.34 -30.77
CA LEU A 204 15.82 15.87 -29.75
C LEU A 204 14.42 16.45 -29.97
N VAL A 205 14.31 17.72 -30.35
CA VAL A 205 13.02 18.35 -30.70
C VAL A 205 12.38 17.62 -31.88
N ASN A 206 13.15 17.31 -32.94
CA ASN A 206 12.62 16.58 -34.09
C ASN A 206 12.12 15.18 -33.71
N GLU A 207 12.86 14.44 -32.87
CA GLU A 207 12.43 13.12 -32.39
C GLU A 207 11.18 13.20 -31.51
N PHE A 208 11.04 14.27 -30.73
CA PHE A 208 9.81 14.53 -29.97
C PHE A 208 8.63 14.78 -30.92
N ILE A 209 8.81 15.60 -31.95
CA ILE A 209 7.77 15.87 -32.97
C ILE A 209 7.39 14.59 -33.72
N GLU A 210 8.36 13.74 -34.06
CA GLU A 210 8.08 12.44 -34.67
C GLU A 210 7.31 11.52 -33.73
N SER A 211 7.68 11.48 -32.44
CA SER A 211 6.97 10.72 -31.40
C SER A 211 5.55 11.24 -31.17
N LEU A 212 5.35 12.55 -31.32
CA LEU A 212 4.03 13.19 -31.26
C LEU A 212 3.15 12.78 -32.43
N ARG A 213 3.72 12.64 -33.64
CA ARG A 213 3.00 12.14 -34.82
C ARG A 213 2.66 10.66 -34.72
N SER A 214 3.52 9.85 -34.10
CA SER A 214 3.27 8.42 -33.89
C SER A 214 2.43 8.11 -32.64
N LEU A 215 2.07 9.13 -31.84
CA LEU A 215 1.30 9.03 -30.60
C LEU A 215 1.98 8.16 -29.52
N ASP A 216 3.31 8.16 -29.46
CA ASP A 216 4.09 7.41 -28.48
C ASP A 216 4.39 8.27 -27.23
N SER A 217 3.53 8.16 -26.21
CA SER A 217 3.66 8.89 -24.94
C SER A 217 4.96 8.59 -24.20
N ARG A 218 5.47 7.37 -24.28
CA ARG A 218 6.66 6.96 -23.54
C ARG A 218 7.89 7.66 -24.11
N ARG A 219 8.05 7.64 -25.43
CA ARG A 219 9.18 8.32 -26.08
C ARG A 219 9.07 9.83 -25.97
N MET A 220 7.85 10.39 -26.06
CA MET A 220 7.63 11.81 -25.81
C MET A 220 8.12 12.22 -24.41
N LYS A 221 7.84 11.43 -23.37
CA LYS A 221 8.31 11.68 -22.00
C LYS A 221 9.84 11.63 -21.92
N GLU A 222 10.47 10.59 -22.48
CA GLU A 222 11.93 10.45 -22.47
C GLU A 222 12.64 11.66 -23.13
N TYR A 223 12.14 12.13 -24.29
CA TYR A 223 12.69 13.31 -24.95
C TYR A 223 12.35 14.61 -24.23
N ALA A 224 11.15 14.75 -23.65
CA ALA A 224 10.76 15.92 -22.87
C ALA A 224 11.66 16.11 -21.63
N VAL A 225 11.96 15.02 -20.90
CA VAL A 225 12.90 15.04 -19.77
C VAL A 225 14.31 15.37 -20.23
N ALA A 226 14.80 14.75 -21.31
CA ALA A 226 16.13 15.03 -21.85
C ALA A 226 16.28 16.49 -22.36
N LEU A 227 15.18 17.13 -22.77
CA LEU A 227 15.14 18.52 -23.21
C LEU A 227 15.00 19.54 -22.08
N GLN A 228 14.73 19.15 -20.83
CA GLN A 228 14.59 20.11 -19.72
C GLN A 228 15.82 21.03 -19.53
N PRO A 229 17.07 20.54 -19.63
CA PRO A 229 18.25 21.40 -19.54
C PRO A 229 18.40 22.35 -20.74
N PHE A 230 17.68 22.07 -21.84
CA PHE A 230 17.69 22.82 -23.08
C PHE A 230 16.55 23.84 -23.09
N GLY A 231 16.82 25.05 -22.61
CA GLY A 231 15.78 26.07 -22.40
C GLY A 231 14.96 26.40 -23.66
N LYS A 232 15.57 26.40 -24.86
CA LYS A 232 14.84 26.68 -26.10
C LYS A 232 14.04 25.46 -26.57
N GLY A 233 14.66 24.29 -26.55
CA GLY A 233 14.07 23.03 -26.96
C GLY A 233 12.87 22.64 -26.10
N SER A 234 12.98 22.78 -24.78
CA SER A 234 11.87 22.55 -23.83
C SER A 234 10.65 23.45 -24.14
N GLY A 235 10.87 24.73 -24.42
CA GLY A 235 9.79 25.63 -24.83
C GLY A 235 9.20 25.28 -26.20
N GLN A 236 10.06 24.86 -27.14
CA GLN A 236 9.65 24.48 -28.49
C GLN A 236 8.76 23.22 -28.48
N VAL A 237 9.13 22.16 -27.75
CA VAL A 237 8.31 20.93 -27.70
C VAL A 237 6.94 21.16 -27.06
N VAL A 238 6.86 22.02 -26.04
CA VAL A 238 5.57 22.42 -25.45
C VAL A 238 4.72 23.15 -26.48
N THR A 239 5.30 24.08 -27.23
CA THR A 239 4.60 24.84 -28.26
C THR A 239 4.10 23.94 -29.39
N GLU A 240 4.94 23.03 -29.89
CA GLU A 240 4.57 22.06 -30.92
C GLU A 240 3.50 21.08 -30.43
N TYR A 241 3.59 20.61 -29.18
CA TYR A 241 2.57 19.77 -28.56
C TYR A 241 1.22 20.49 -28.48
N ILE A 242 1.21 21.74 -28.03
CA ILE A 242 0.00 22.56 -27.96
C ILE A 242 -0.58 22.76 -29.37
N HIS A 243 0.25 23.14 -30.34
CA HIS A 243 -0.18 23.35 -31.72
C HIS A 243 -0.80 22.10 -32.36
N HIS A 244 -0.23 20.92 -32.10
CA HIS A 244 -0.74 19.66 -32.61
C HIS A 244 -2.10 19.27 -31.99
N ASN A 245 -2.33 19.61 -30.72
CA ASN A 245 -3.54 19.25 -29.99
C ASN A 245 -4.67 20.31 -30.05
N ILE A 246 -4.40 21.50 -30.58
CA ILE A 246 -5.43 22.52 -30.81
C ILE A 246 -6.31 22.13 -32.01
N PRO A 247 -7.65 22.14 -31.87
CA PRO A 247 -8.54 21.77 -32.95
C PRO A 247 -8.53 22.84 -34.04
N ILE A 248 -8.43 22.40 -35.30
CA ILE A 248 -8.53 23.27 -36.48
C ILE A 248 -10.00 23.43 -36.93
N GLN A 249 -10.91 22.59 -36.43
CA GLN A 249 -12.32 22.60 -36.84
C GLN A 249 -13.09 23.78 -36.27
N LYS A 250 -13.95 24.36 -37.12
CA LYS A 250 -14.95 25.35 -36.71
C LYS A 250 -16.06 24.69 -35.89
N PHE A 251 -16.58 25.41 -34.90
CA PHE A 251 -17.75 24.97 -34.14
C PHE A 251 -19.02 25.45 -34.83
N THR A 252 -20.07 24.63 -34.81
CA THR A 252 -21.37 24.96 -35.41
C THR A 252 -22.29 25.65 -34.41
N SER A 253 -22.09 25.40 -33.11
CA SER A 253 -22.89 25.99 -32.03
C SER A 253 -22.08 26.16 -30.75
N VAL A 254 -22.54 27.04 -29.86
CA VAL A 254 -21.91 27.31 -28.55
C VAL A 254 -21.94 26.06 -27.67
N ASP A 255 -23.04 25.31 -27.66
CA ASP A 255 -23.16 24.08 -26.86
C ASP A 255 -22.19 22.98 -27.34
N GLU A 256 -22.03 22.85 -28.67
CA GLU A 256 -21.05 21.94 -29.25
C GLU A 256 -19.61 22.35 -28.91
N MET A 257 -19.34 23.66 -28.93
CA MET A 257 -18.03 24.24 -28.58
C MET A 257 -17.65 23.92 -27.14
N VAL A 258 -18.51 24.21 -26.18
CA VAL A 258 -18.25 23.96 -24.74
C VAL A 258 -17.98 22.47 -24.49
N VAL A 259 -18.83 21.59 -24.99
CA VAL A 259 -18.68 20.13 -24.79
C VAL A 259 -17.39 19.60 -25.44
N LYS A 260 -17.05 20.06 -26.64
CA LYS A 260 -15.82 19.64 -27.34
C LYS A 260 -14.57 20.15 -26.64
N VAL A 261 -14.56 21.40 -26.21
CA VAL A 261 -13.44 22.02 -25.48
C VAL A 261 -13.23 21.34 -24.14
N GLU A 262 -14.30 21.09 -23.37
CA GLU A 262 -14.19 20.41 -22.08
C GLU A 262 -13.59 19.00 -22.23
N LYS A 263 -14.10 18.21 -23.20
CA LYS A 263 -13.56 16.87 -23.51
C LYS A 263 -12.09 16.93 -23.94
N LEU A 264 -11.73 17.93 -24.75
CA LEU A 264 -10.36 18.13 -25.19
C LEU A 264 -9.44 18.47 -24.03
N CYS A 265 -9.82 19.41 -23.17
CA CYS A 265 -9.05 19.79 -21.99
C CYS A 265 -8.81 18.60 -21.06
N LYS A 266 -9.83 17.77 -20.82
CA LYS A 266 -9.67 16.53 -20.02
C LYS A 266 -8.69 15.55 -20.67
N LYS A 267 -8.80 15.32 -21.97
CA LYS A 267 -7.90 14.42 -22.71
C LYS A 267 -6.45 14.93 -22.68
N VAL A 268 -6.25 16.21 -22.98
CA VAL A 268 -4.92 16.84 -23.04
C VAL A 268 -4.29 16.88 -21.65
N TYR A 269 -5.07 17.16 -20.60
CA TYR A 269 -4.58 17.15 -19.22
C TYR A 269 -3.96 15.81 -18.84
N VAL A 270 -4.65 14.70 -19.10
CA VAL A 270 -4.14 13.34 -18.80
C VAL A 270 -2.82 13.06 -19.54
N GLN A 271 -2.73 13.45 -20.81
CA GLN A 271 -1.52 13.25 -21.61
C GLN A 271 -0.37 14.15 -21.14
N VAL A 272 -0.65 15.40 -20.80
CA VAL A 272 0.37 16.36 -20.34
C VAL A 272 0.96 15.94 -19.00
N VAL A 273 0.15 15.44 -18.07
CA VAL A 273 0.62 14.92 -16.77
C VAL A 273 1.54 13.71 -16.94
N ASP A 274 1.30 12.87 -17.95
CA ASP A 274 2.17 11.73 -18.22
C ASP A 274 3.51 12.14 -18.87
N ILE A 275 3.48 13.14 -19.76
CA ILE A 275 4.63 13.51 -20.61
C ILE A 275 5.53 14.58 -19.96
N PHE A 276 4.98 15.55 -19.22
CA PHE A 276 5.70 16.72 -18.74
C PHE A 276 5.67 16.85 -17.21
N ASP A 277 6.84 17.10 -16.60
CA ASP A 277 6.97 17.28 -15.14
C ASP A 277 6.25 18.55 -14.63
N ASN A 278 6.14 19.59 -15.46
CA ASN A 278 5.42 20.84 -15.12
C ASN A 278 4.10 20.96 -15.90
N ALA A 279 3.18 20.05 -15.60
CA ALA A 279 1.91 19.93 -16.30
C ALA A 279 1.04 21.20 -16.19
N GLU A 280 1.05 21.89 -15.05
CA GLU A 280 0.23 23.09 -14.83
C GLU A 280 0.60 24.25 -15.77
N VAL A 281 1.90 24.49 -15.97
CA VAL A 281 2.39 25.55 -16.87
C VAL A 281 2.05 25.20 -18.32
N VAL A 282 2.20 23.94 -18.72
CA VAL A 282 1.84 23.47 -20.07
C VAL A 282 0.34 23.61 -20.31
N MET A 283 -0.48 23.23 -19.34
CA MET A 283 -1.94 23.35 -19.42
C MET A 283 -2.41 24.80 -19.44
N SER A 284 -1.78 25.69 -18.67
CA SER A 284 -2.08 27.12 -18.70
C SER A 284 -1.83 27.70 -20.08
N LYS A 285 -0.68 27.39 -20.70
CA LYS A 285 -0.36 27.79 -22.08
C LYS A 285 -1.30 27.18 -23.12
N PHE A 286 -1.72 25.93 -22.91
CA PHE A 286 -2.70 25.27 -23.77
C PHE A 286 -4.06 25.98 -23.72
N ILE A 287 -4.56 26.28 -22.52
CA ILE A 287 -5.84 26.98 -22.33
C ILE A 287 -5.77 28.39 -22.91
N GLN A 288 -4.68 29.12 -22.68
CA GLN A 288 -4.46 30.44 -23.27
C GLN A 288 -4.49 30.36 -24.81
N SER A 289 -3.77 29.40 -25.40
CA SER A 289 -3.74 29.23 -26.85
C SER A 289 -5.10 28.82 -27.41
N LEU A 290 -5.88 28.05 -26.66
CA LEU A 290 -7.25 27.68 -27.02
C LEU A 290 -8.20 28.89 -26.96
N LEU A 291 -8.07 29.74 -25.94
CA LEU A 291 -8.81 30.99 -25.84
C LEU A 291 -8.50 31.92 -27.03
N GLU A 292 -7.23 32.21 -27.27
CA GLU A 292 -6.81 33.18 -28.30
C GLU A 292 -7.05 32.68 -29.74
N ARG A 293 -6.77 31.39 -30.01
CA ARG A 293 -6.75 30.90 -31.40
C ARG A 293 -8.07 30.30 -31.85
N VAL A 294 -8.89 29.83 -30.91
CA VAL A 294 -10.10 29.06 -31.20
C VAL A 294 -11.33 29.80 -30.69
N LEU A 295 -11.38 30.14 -29.40
CA LEU A 295 -12.57 30.77 -28.81
C LEU A 295 -12.76 32.21 -29.28
N GLN A 296 -11.70 33.01 -29.26
CA GLN A 296 -11.76 34.40 -29.73
C GLN A 296 -12.18 34.45 -31.20
N LYS A 297 -11.62 33.58 -32.06
CA LYS A 297 -12.04 33.51 -33.47
C LYS A 297 -13.49 33.11 -33.63
N PHE A 298 -13.99 32.17 -32.83
CA PHE A 298 -15.39 31.75 -32.87
C PHE A 298 -16.33 32.88 -32.43
N VAL A 299 -15.99 33.59 -31.35
CA VAL A 299 -16.74 34.75 -30.86
C VAL A 299 -16.73 35.88 -31.88
N ASP A 300 -15.58 36.18 -32.49
CA ASP A 300 -15.45 37.22 -33.53
C ASP A 300 -16.26 36.86 -34.80
N GLU A 301 -16.28 35.59 -35.21
CA GLU A 301 -17.08 35.12 -36.36
C GLU A 301 -18.59 35.12 -36.06
N ASP A 302 -19.01 34.80 -34.83
CA ASP A 302 -20.43 34.73 -34.43
C ASP A 302 -21.01 36.14 -34.13
N LEU A 303 -20.22 37.03 -33.52
CA LEU A 303 -20.65 38.38 -33.13
C LEU A 303 -20.31 39.47 -34.16
N GLY A 304 -19.27 39.30 -34.96
CA GLY A 304 -18.81 40.28 -35.95
C GLY A 304 -19.88 40.70 -36.96
N PRO A 305 -20.65 39.77 -37.56
CA PRO A 305 -21.73 40.12 -38.49
C PRO A 305 -22.85 40.96 -37.84
N LEU A 306 -23.14 40.68 -36.56
CA LEU A 306 -24.21 41.31 -35.80
C LEU A 306 -23.85 42.73 -35.31
N MET A 307 -22.56 43.11 -35.33
CA MET A 307 -22.12 44.47 -35.01
C MET A 307 -22.37 45.48 -36.15
N ALA A 308 -22.49 45.03 -37.40
CA ALA A 308 -22.51 45.91 -38.57
C ALA A 308 -23.85 46.62 -38.80
N SER A 309 -24.94 46.20 -38.15
CA SER A 309 -26.29 46.71 -38.36
C SER A 309 -26.93 47.25 -37.07
N VAL A 310 -27.43 48.49 -37.13
CA VAL A 310 -28.13 49.15 -36.01
C VAL A 310 -29.39 48.39 -35.59
N ASN A 311 -30.02 47.65 -36.51
CA ASN A 311 -31.23 46.87 -36.27
C ASN A 311 -30.99 45.50 -35.61
N GLU A 312 -29.73 45.14 -35.32
CA GLU A 312 -29.36 43.82 -34.77
C GLU A 312 -28.78 43.89 -33.35
N ARG A 313 -28.72 45.08 -32.72
CA ARG A 313 -28.16 45.25 -31.37
C ARG A 313 -28.81 44.38 -30.31
N GLU A 314 -30.12 44.20 -30.35
CA GLU A 314 -30.80 43.34 -29.36
C GLU A 314 -30.41 41.87 -29.52
N ARG A 315 -30.23 41.41 -30.77
CA ARG A 315 -29.76 40.05 -31.08
C ARG A 315 -28.29 39.88 -30.70
N TYR A 316 -27.46 40.89 -30.95
CA TYR A 316 -26.07 40.95 -30.48
C TYR A 316 -25.98 40.82 -28.95
N LEU A 317 -26.77 41.60 -28.19
CA LEU A 317 -26.73 41.58 -26.72
C LEU A 317 -27.21 40.26 -26.13
N LYS A 318 -28.29 39.66 -26.68
CA LYS A 318 -28.75 38.32 -26.27
C LYS A 318 -27.68 37.27 -26.54
N ARG A 319 -27.05 37.33 -27.72
CA ARG A 319 -26.01 36.37 -28.11
C ARG A 319 -24.71 36.52 -27.31
N LEU A 320 -24.30 37.76 -27.01
CA LEU A 320 -23.16 38.05 -26.14
C LEU A 320 -23.42 37.54 -24.71
N TYR A 321 -24.63 37.73 -24.19
CA TYR A 321 -25.01 37.20 -22.88
C TYR A 321 -24.94 35.66 -22.88
N ASP A 322 -25.50 35.00 -23.90
CA ASP A 322 -25.45 33.54 -24.03
C ASP A 322 -24.01 33.00 -24.14
N LEU A 323 -23.11 33.73 -24.81
CA LEU A 323 -21.69 33.37 -24.94
C LEU A 323 -20.90 33.62 -23.64
N TYR A 324 -21.26 34.62 -22.85
CA TYR A 324 -20.56 34.94 -21.60
C TYR A 324 -20.99 34.05 -20.43
N VAL A 325 -22.25 33.61 -20.42
CA VAL A 325 -22.79 32.75 -19.36
C VAL A 325 -22.31 31.30 -19.47
N LYS A 326 -21.95 30.86 -20.68
CA LYS A 326 -21.53 29.49 -20.98
C LYS A 326 -20.01 29.32 -20.92
#